data_AF-A0A938N4Q2-F1
#
_entry.id   AF-A0A938N4Q2-F1
#
_cell.length_a   1.000
_cell.length_b   1.000
_cell.length_c   1.000
_cell.angle_alpha   90.00
_cell.angle_beta   90.00
_cell.angle_gamma   90.00
#
_symmetry.space_group_name_H-M   'P 1'
#
loop_
_entity.id
_entity.type
_entity.pdbx_description
1 polymer ?
#
loop_
_entity_poly.entity_id
_entity_poly.type
_entity_poly.pdbx_seq_one_letter_code
_entity_poly.pdbx_strand_id
1 'polypeptide(L)' 'MRVSAKNPRYFCNAGGREVLLVGSHTWNSLVDMGRSDPPEAFDFDAYLDFLERYGHNFIRLWAWDSTT' A
#
# COMPACT_ATOMS: atom_id res chain seq x y z
N MET A 1 14.67 -4.84 1.11
CA MET A 1 14.34 -4.90 2.54
C MET A 1 14.69 -6.29 3.06
N ARG A 2 15.09 -6.44 4.33
CA ARG A 2 15.46 -7.73 4.94
C ARG A 2 15.01 -7.79 6.40
N VAL A 3 14.98 -8.96 7.03
CA VAL A 3 14.75 -9.08 8.49
C VAL A 3 15.91 -8.45 9.26
N SER A 4 15.63 -7.75 10.36
CA SER A 4 16.66 -7.18 11.24
C SER A 4 17.44 -8.27 11.97
N ALA A 5 18.77 -8.18 11.92
CA ALA A 5 19.65 -9.09 12.65
C ALA A 5 19.67 -8.81 14.17
N LYS A 6 19.31 -7.60 14.59
CA LYS A 6 19.26 -7.20 16.01
C LYS A 6 17.93 -7.57 16.66
N ASN A 7 16.84 -7.46 15.91
CA ASN A 7 15.51 -7.82 16.38
C ASN A 7 14.66 -8.39 15.23
N PRO A 8 14.45 -9.71 15.16
CA PRO A 8 13.79 -10.35 14.02
C PRO A 8 12.30 -9.99 13.86
N ARG A 9 11.72 -9.22 14.78
CA ARG A 9 10.35 -8.68 14.66
C ARG A 9 10.25 -7.48 13.72
N TYR A 10 11.37 -6.88 13.32
CA TYR A 10 11.41 -5.71 12.44
C TYR A 10 12.10 -6.00 11.11
N PHE A 11 11.76 -5.21 10.10
CA PHE A 11 12.51 -5.14 8.86
C PHE A 11 13.64 -4.11 8.97
N CYS A 12 14.68 -4.27 8.15
CA CYS A 12 15.74 -3.29 7.93
C CYS A 12 15.79 -2.82 6.47
N ASN A 13 16.12 -1.54 6.29
CA ASN A 13 16.49 -0.98 4.99
C ASN A 13 17.88 -1.48 4.53
N ALA A 14 18.33 -1.05 3.35
CA ALA A 14 19.64 -1.45 2.80
C ALA A 14 20.79 -1.16 3.78
N GLY A 15 20.79 0.00 4.44
CA GLY A 15 21.79 0.41 5.43
C GLY A 15 21.69 -0.26 6.80
N GLY A 16 20.72 -1.15 7.03
CA GLY A 16 20.58 -1.88 8.30
C GLY A 16 19.81 -1.15 9.39
N ARG A 17 19.18 -0.01 9.08
CA ARG A 17 18.27 0.69 10.00
C ARG A 17 16.92 -0.01 10.01
N GLU A 18 16.38 -0.25 11.21
CA GLU A 18 15.05 -0.85 11.38
C GLU A 18 13.95 0.08 10.87
N VAL A 19 12.92 -0.51 10.26
CA VAL A 19 11.79 0.18 9.63
C VAL A 19 10.49 -0.45 10.10
N LEU A 20 9.57 0.39 10.54
CA LEU A 20 8.18 0.04 10.77
C LEU A 20 7.39 0.35 9.50
N LEU A 21 6.65 -0.64 9.00
CA LEU A 21 5.74 -0.44 7.86
C LEU A 21 4.41 0.07 8.39
N VAL A 22 4.02 1.25 7.94
CA VAL A 22 2.75 1.88 8.29
C VAL A 22 2.06 2.25 6.98
N GLY A 23 0.85 1.75 6.80
CA GLY A 23 0.11 1.91 5.56
C GLY A 23 -1.38 1.82 5.78
N SER A 24 -2.13 2.46 4.89
CA SER A 24 -3.56 2.22 4.70
C SER A 24 -3.78 1.46 3.41
N HIS A 25 -4.94 0.84 3.25
CA HIS A 25 -5.34 0.21 2.00
C HIS A 25 -6.85 0.17 1.83
N THR A 26 -7.28 0.17 0.58
CA THR A 26 -8.67 -0.02 0.16
C THR A 26 -8.71 -1.09 -0.94
N TRP A 27 -9.91 -1.50 -1.36
CA TRP A 27 -10.08 -2.49 -2.43
C TRP A 27 -9.75 -1.92 -3.82
N ASN A 28 -10.10 -0.66 -4.04
CA ASN A 28 -10.04 0.02 -5.32
C ASN A 28 -8.68 0.69 -5.62
N SER A 29 -7.69 0.58 -4.74
CA SER A 29 -6.38 1.23 -4.92
C SER A 29 -5.53 0.61 -6.05
N LEU A 30 -6.02 -0.40 -6.77
CA LEU A 30 -5.37 -1.02 -7.92
C LEU A 30 -6.31 -1.21 -9.12
N VAL A 31 -7.57 -1.57 -8.87
CA VAL A 31 -8.60 -1.76 -9.90
C VAL A 31 -9.80 -0.91 -9.54
N ASP A 32 -10.33 -0.14 -10.49
CA ASP A 32 -11.51 0.69 -10.27
C ASP A 32 -12.73 -0.19 -9.92
N MET A 33 -13.44 0.19 -8.86
CA MET A 33 -14.61 -0.54 -8.37
C MET A 33 -15.74 0.44 -8.09
N GLY A 34 -16.90 0.18 -8.69
CA GLY A 34 -18.07 1.05 -8.59
C GLY A 34 -19.34 0.34 -9.05
N ARG A 35 -20.49 1.00 -8.88
CA ARG A 35 -21.79 0.48 -9.35
C ARG A 35 -22.09 0.81 -10.82
N SER A 36 -21.34 1.73 -11.41
CA SER A 36 -21.46 2.14 -12.81
C SER A 36 -20.68 1.21 -13.75
N ASP A 37 -21.03 1.24 -15.03
CA ASP A 37 -20.31 0.54 -16.11
C ASP A 37 -19.96 1.56 -17.22
N PRO A 38 -18.69 2.00 -17.32
CA PRO A 38 -17.54 1.59 -16.48
C PRO A 38 -17.61 2.17 -15.04
N PRO A 39 -16.89 1.57 -14.08
CA PRO A 39 -16.78 2.11 -12.72
C PRO A 39 -16.14 3.51 -12.71
N GLU A 40 -16.44 4.30 -11.69
CA GLU A 40 -15.73 5.56 -11.45
C GLU A 40 -14.24 5.29 -11.18
N ALA A 41 -13.38 6.14 -11.75
CA ALA A 41 -11.95 6.05 -11.55
C ALA A 41 -11.57 6.37 -10.10
N PHE A 42 -10.69 5.56 -9.52
CA PHE A 42 -10.12 5.82 -8.21
C PHE A 42 -9.17 7.02 -8.29
N ASP A 43 -9.37 8.00 -7.40
CA ASP A 43 -8.47 9.15 -7.26
C ASP A 43 -7.19 8.72 -6.53
N PHE A 44 -6.23 8.23 -7.31
CA PHE A 44 -4.96 7.72 -6.78
C PHE A 44 -4.08 8.86 -6.24
N ASP A 45 -4.14 10.06 -6.82
CA ASP A 45 -3.35 11.20 -6.35
C ASP A 45 -3.83 11.68 -4.98
N ALA A 46 -5.16 11.84 -4.79
CA ALA A 46 -5.71 12.17 -3.48
C ALA A 46 -5.41 11.09 -2.42
N TYR A 47 -5.33 9.83 -2.84
CA TYR A 47 -4.92 8.74 -1.97
C TYR A 47 -3.44 8.86 -1.56
N LEU A 48 -2.54 9.20 -2.48
CA LEU A 48 -1.12 9.45 -2.15
C LEU A 48 -0.97 10.65 -1.18
N ASP A 49 -1.69 11.74 -1.43
CA ASP A 49 -1.72 12.91 -0.53
C ASP A 49 -2.18 12.52 0.88
N PHE A 50 -3.23 11.68 0.97
CA PHE A 50 -3.69 11.14 2.24
C PHE A 50 -2.60 10.31 2.93
N LEU A 51 -1.93 9.41 2.21
CA LEU A 51 -0.88 8.57 2.77
C LEU A 51 0.30 9.41 3.28
N GLU A 52 0.76 10.39 2.50
CA GLU A 52 1.84 11.28 2.88
C GLU A 52 1.46 12.12 4.11
N ARG A 53 0.26 12.69 4.12
CA ARG A 53 -0.25 13.51 5.23
C ARG A 53 -0.22 12.78 6.57
N TYR A 54 -0.42 11.46 6.58
CA TYR A 54 -0.41 10.62 7.78
C TYR A 54 0.90 9.83 7.98
N GLY A 55 1.93 10.08 7.16
CA GLY A 55 3.25 9.46 7.31
C GLY A 55 3.30 7.97 6.96
N HIS A 56 2.42 7.51 6.07
CA HIS A 56 2.45 6.15 5.55
C HIS A 56 3.61 5.95 4.58
N ASN A 57 4.22 4.77 4.61
CA ASN A 57 5.43 4.43 3.84
C ASN A 57 5.32 3.11 3.06
N PHE A 58 4.11 2.54 3.05
CA PHE A 58 3.81 1.24 2.48
C PHE A 58 2.35 1.20 2.01
N ILE A 59 2.11 0.58 0.85
CA ILE A 59 0.77 0.32 0.33
C ILE A 59 0.62 -1.20 0.14
N ARG A 60 -0.46 -1.77 0.69
CA ARG A 60 -0.87 -3.14 0.41
C ARG A 60 -1.95 -3.11 -0.66
N LEU A 61 -1.71 -3.73 -1.80
CA LEU A 61 -2.68 -3.80 -2.89
C LEU A 61 -3.42 -5.14 -2.90
N TRP A 62 -4.64 -5.13 -3.45
CA TRP A 62 -5.38 -6.33 -3.80
C TRP A 62 -5.32 -6.52 -5.31
N ALA A 63 -4.49 -7.47 -5.76
CA ALA A 63 -4.46 -7.90 -7.15
C ALA A 63 -5.49 -9.02 -7.33
N TRP A 64 -6.73 -8.64 -7.63
CA TRP A 64 -7.75 -9.58 -8.09
C TRP A 64 -7.64 -9.67 -9.62
N ASP A 65 -7.56 -10.89 -10.15
CA ASP A 65 -7.75 -11.15 -11.56
C ASP A 65 -9.03 -11.96 -11.76
N SER A 66 -9.92 -11.50 -12.65
CA SER A 66 -11.16 -12.19 -12.95
C SER A 66 -10.84 -13.30 -13.94
N THR A 67 -10.78 -14.55 -13.47
CA THR A 67 -10.68 -15.72 -14.34
C THR A 67 -12.01 -15.91 -15.06
N THR A 68 -12.23 -15.18 -16.16
CA THR A 68 -13.26 -15.51 -17.14
C THR A 68 -12.72 -16.55 -18.11
#